data_AF-A0A9E1HK37-F1
#
_entry.id   AF-A0A9E1HK37-F1
#
_cell.length_a   1.000
_cell.length_b   1.000
_cell.length_c   1.000
_cell.angle_alpha   90.00
_cell.angle_beta   90.00
_cell.angle_gamma   90.00
#
_symmetry.space_group_name_H-M   'P 1'
#
loop_
_entity.id
_entity.type
_entity.pdbx_description
1 polymer ?
#
loop_
_entity_poly.entity_id
_entity_poly.type
_entity_poly.pdbx_seq_one_letter_code
_entity_poly.pdbx_strand_id
1 'polypeptide(L)'
;MEKKNQRNYVIVALVCAIMIMAVGYAALAQTLTINGTAAISSTWNVAITGISEGTPTGTATNKTPAAYTGTSATFDVDLKSPGDKMVFDITVSNTGTLDAELTGLTVTPATTATSGIYYKVTGVTVNTTTLAAGATNTVTVEVGWNTADTAMPEVKTVPLTVSMTYTQQS
;
A
#
# COMPACT_ATOMS: atom_id res chain seq x y z
N MET A 1 52.01 38.88 -61.63
CA MET A 1 51.47 37.56 -61.27
C MET A 1 51.33 37.48 -59.75
N GLU A 2 50.26 37.96 -59.12
CA GLU A 2 50.14 37.90 -57.65
C GLU A 2 48.68 37.76 -57.14
N LYS A 3 47.87 36.92 -57.79
CA LYS A 3 46.54 36.54 -57.25
C LYS A 3 46.49 35.14 -56.63
N LYS A 4 47.61 34.39 -56.66
CA LYS A 4 47.68 33.01 -56.17
C LYS A 4 47.81 32.95 -54.63
N ASN A 5 48.45 33.96 -54.03
CA ASN A 5 48.79 33.99 -52.60
C ASN A 5 47.56 34.35 -51.73
N GLN A 6 46.76 35.34 -52.14
CA GLN A 6 45.49 35.68 -51.44
C GLN A 6 44.48 34.54 -51.47
N ARG A 7 44.36 33.82 -52.59
CA ARG A 7 43.45 32.68 -52.69
C ARG A 7 43.84 31.55 -51.72
N ASN A 8 45.15 31.36 -51.48
CA ASN A 8 45.64 30.36 -50.53
C ASN A 8 45.35 30.75 -49.07
N TYR A 9 45.49 32.03 -48.70
CA TYR A 9 45.11 32.52 -47.38
C TYR A 9 43.61 32.39 -47.10
N VAL A 10 42.76 32.67 -48.09
CA VAL A 10 41.30 32.50 -47.98
C VAL A 10 40.94 31.02 -47.79
N ILE A 11 41.63 30.10 -48.48
CA ILE A 11 41.43 28.66 -48.31
C ILE A 11 41.83 28.22 -46.90
N VAL A 12 42.97 28.69 -46.38
CA VAL A 12 43.43 28.37 -45.02
C VAL A 12 42.44 28.89 -43.97
N ALA A 13 41.93 30.12 -44.12
CA ALA A 13 40.95 30.70 -43.22
C ALA A 13 39.62 29.92 -43.21
N LEU A 14 39.14 29.48 -44.39
CA LEU A 14 37.93 28.67 -44.51
C LEU A 14 38.10 27.29 -43.84
N VAL A 15 39.24 26.64 -44.00
CA VAL A 15 39.53 25.35 -43.37
C VAL A 15 39.58 25.48 -41.84
N CYS A 16 40.21 26.54 -41.31
CA CYS A 16 40.22 26.82 -39.87
C CYS A 16 38.81 27.07 -39.31
N ALA A 17 37.96 27.80 -40.03
CA ALA A 17 36.58 28.05 -39.60
C ALA A 17 35.75 26.75 -39.51
N ILE A 18 35.91 25.83 -40.46
CA ILE A 18 35.24 24.53 -40.45
C ILE A 18 35.71 23.67 -39.27
N MET A 19 37.01 23.69 -38.94
CA MET A 19 37.54 22.95 -37.79
C MET A 19 37.01 23.49 -36.45
N ILE A 20 36.87 24.81 -36.30
CA ILE A 20 36.31 25.42 -35.09
C ILE A 20 34.83 25.04 -34.92
N MET A 21 34.05 25.03 -36.01
CA MET A 21 32.64 24.61 -35.98
C MET A 21 32.49 23.11 -35.62
N ALA A 22 33.37 22.25 -36.13
CA ALA A 22 33.35 20.82 -35.81
C ALA A 22 33.65 20.54 -34.33
N VAL A 23 34.65 21.21 -33.76
CA VAL A 23 35.01 21.06 -32.34
C VAL A 23 33.94 21.69 -31.42
N GLY A 24 33.38 22.84 -31.81
CA GLY A 24 32.30 23.50 -31.06
C GLY A 24 31.02 22.65 -31.01
N TYR A 25 30.67 21.98 -32.11
CA TYR A 25 29.51 21.09 -32.14
C TYR A 25 29.74 19.82 -31.31
N ALA A 26 30.96 19.26 -31.30
CA ALA A 26 31.28 18.11 -30.45
C ALA A 26 31.27 18.45 -28.96
N ALA A 27 31.76 19.64 -28.56
CA ALA A 27 31.74 20.09 -27.17
C ALA A 27 30.31 20.42 -26.69
N LEU A 28 29.46 21.00 -27.56
CA LEU A 28 28.07 21.30 -27.24
C LEU A 28 27.17 20.05 -27.30
N ALA A 29 27.40 19.14 -28.26
CA ALA A 29 26.68 17.87 -28.39
C ALA A 29 27.06 16.83 -27.31
N GLN A 30 28.19 17.01 -26.62
CA GLN A 30 28.52 16.26 -25.40
C GLN A 30 27.55 16.53 -24.23
N THR A 31 26.62 17.48 -24.36
CA THR A 31 25.62 17.82 -23.32
C THR A 31 24.29 17.05 -23.46
N LEU A 32 24.11 16.19 -24.47
CA LEU A 32 22.84 15.45 -24.69
C LEU A 32 23.01 13.93 -24.77
N THR A 33 23.97 13.39 -24.02
CA THR A 33 23.87 12.00 -23.53
C THR A 33 23.81 12.05 -22.01
N ILE A 34 22.82 12.78 -21.47
CA ILE A 34 22.30 12.41 -20.16
C ILE A 34 21.50 11.12 -20.42
N ASN A 35 22.21 9.99 -20.45
CA ASN A 35 21.65 8.70 -20.03
C ASN A 35 21.41 8.79 -18.52
N GLY A 36 20.65 9.79 -18.11
CA GLY A 36 20.04 9.86 -16.80
C GLY A 36 18.88 8.89 -16.87
N THR A 37 19.17 7.60 -16.83
CA THR A 37 18.22 6.63 -16.31
C THR A 37 18.08 6.99 -14.84
N ALA A 38 17.28 8.02 -14.53
CA ALA A 38 16.74 8.17 -13.20
C ALA A 38 15.89 6.91 -13.00
N ALA A 39 16.48 5.88 -12.40
CA ALA A 39 15.77 4.69 -12.01
C ALA A 39 14.84 5.11 -10.86
N ILE A 40 13.68 5.65 -11.19
CA ILE A 40 12.59 5.87 -10.24
C ILE A 40 11.99 4.49 -9.99
N SER A 41 12.65 3.67 -9.17
CA SER A 41 12.12 2.38 -8.73
C SER A 41 11.21 2.59 -7.53
N SER A 42 10.12 3.34 -7.73
CA SER A 42 9.04 3.41 -6.75
C SER A 42 8.20 2.14 -6.86
N THR A 43 8.04 1.41 -5.78
CA THR A 43 7.28 0.16 -5.73
C THR A 43 6.13 0.29 -4.73
N TRP A 44 4.96 -0.23 -5.12
CA TRP A 44 3.80 -0.29 -4.25
C TRP A 44 3.64 -1.72 -3.72
N ASN A 45 3.63 -1.89 -2.40
CA ASN A 45 3.31 -3.18 -1.80
C ASN A 45 2.82 -3.01 -0.35
N VAL A 46 1.50 -2.90 -0.19
CA VAL A 46 0.83 -2.91 1.12
C VAL A 46 -0.01 -4.17 1.21
N ALA A 47 0.27 -5.03 2.19
CA ALA A 47 -0.43 -6.29 2.37
C ALA A 47 -0.48 -6.71 3.84
N ILE A 48 -1.45 -7.54 4.18
CA ILE A 48 -1.50 -8.25 5.44
C ILE A 48 -0.37 -9.28 5.45
N THR A 49 0.45 -9.26 6.48
CA THR A 49 1.59 -10.18 6.67
C THR A 49 1.36 -11.18 7.79
N GLY A 50 0.32 -11.00 8.60
CA GLY A 50 -0.04 -11.95 9.62
C GLY A 50 -1.35 -11.60 10.31
N ILE A 51 -1.94 -12.61 10.94
CA ILE A 51 -3.07 -12.46 11.85
C ILE A 51 -2.71 -13.21 13.13
N SER A 52 -2.89 -12.55 14.27
CA SER A 52 -2.80 -13.18 15.58
C SER A 52 -4.21 -13.35 16.14
N GLU A 53 -4.56 -14.58 16.50
CA GLU A 53 -5.82 -14.89 17.16
C GLU A 53 -5.69 -14.60 18.65
N GLY A 54 -6.55 -13.74 19.19
CA GLY A 54 -6.62 -13.44 20.61
C GLY A 54 -7.23 -14.57 21.41
N THR A 55 -7.24 -14.42 22.74
CA THR A 55 -7.88 -15.40 23.62
C THR A 55 -9.40 -15.25 23.55
N PRO A 56 -10.17 -16.33 23.31
CA PRO A 56 -11.63 -16.28 23.36
C PRO A 56 -12.11 -15.86 24.75
N THR A 57 -13.23 -15.14 24.79
CA THR A 57 -14.00 -14.93 26.01
C THR A 57 -15.29 -15.73 25.96
N GLY A 58 -15.63 -16.36 27.10
CA GLY A 58 -16.80 -17.22 27.20
C GLY A 58 -16.58 -18.53 26.46
N THR A 59 -17.55 -18.91 25.64
CA THR A 59 -17.59 -20.15 24.85
C THR A 59 -17.26 -19.95 23.37
N ALA A 60 -16.75 -18.77 23.00
CA ALA A 60 -16.35 -18.45 21.64
C ALA A 60 -15.25 -19.41 21.13
N THR A 61 -15.38 -19.84 19.88
CA THR A 61 -14.37 -20.68 19.21
C THR A 61 -14.18 -20.27 17.77
N ASN A 62 -12.95 -20.38 17.26
CA ASN A 62 -12.69 -20.24 15.82
C ASN A 62 -13.10 -21.52 15.12
N LYS A 63 -14.10 -21.43 14.24
CA LYS A 63 -14.60 -22.57 13.47
C LYS A 63 -13.63 -22.94 12.37
N THR A 64 -13.06 -21.94 11.72
CA THR A 64 -11.90 -22.08 10.83
C THR A 64 -10.82 -21.07 11.23
N PRO A 65 -9.53 -21.40 11.02
CA PRO A 65 -8.45 -20.45 11.27
C PRO A 65 -8.64 -19.18 10.45
N ALA A 66 -8.27 -18.04 11.01
CA ALA A 66 -8.30 -16.79 10.26
C ALA A 66 -7.40 -16.88 9.02
N ALA A 67 -7.87 -16.35 7.90
CA ALA A 67 -7.14 -16.35 6.63
C ALA A 67 -7.06 -14.94 6.06
N TYR A 68 -6.06 -14.68 5.20
CA TYR A 68 -5.91 -13.38 4.55
C TYR A 68 -5.34 -13.52 3.14
N THR A 69 -5.70 -12.55 2.29
CA THR A 69 -5.17 -12.38 0.94
C THR A 69 -5.02 -10.90 0.63
N GLY A 70 -3.80 -10.48 0.28
CA GLY A 70 -3.51 -9.05 0.05
C GLY A 70 -3.88 -8.20 1.27
N THR A 71 -4.81 -7.27 1.11
CA THR A 71 -5.32 -6.38 2.16
C THR A 71 -6.68 -6.80 2.73
N SER A 72 -7.12 -8.04 2.47
CA SER A 72 -8.37 -8.60 2.98
C SER A 72 -8.13 -9.76 3.93
N ALA A 73 -8.87 -9.80 5.03
CA ALA A 73 -8.86 -10.86 6.04
C ALA A 73 -10.26 -11.47 6.18
N THR A 74 -10.33 -12.77 6.43
CA THR A 74 -11.56 -13.53 6.64
C THR A 74 -11.51 -14.29 7.96
N PHE A 75 -12.61 -14.24 8.70
CA PHE A 75 -12.76 -14.83 10.03
C PHE A 75 -14.04 -15.66 10.08
N ASP A 76 -14.01 -16.79 10.76
CA ASP A 76 -15.16 -17.66 10.96
C ASP A 76 -15.25 -18.04 12.45
N VAL A 77 -16.05 -17.28 13.18
CA VAL A 77 -16.20 -17.40 14.63
C VAL A 77 -17.54 -18.04 14.96
N ASP A 78 -17.51 -19.03 15.83
CA ASP A 78 -18.69 -19.63 16.44
C ASP A 78 -18.91 -19.03 17.83
N LEU A 79 -20.02 -18.32 17.99
CA LEU A 79 -20.45 -17.70 19.24
C LEU A 79 -21.67 -18.46 19.76
N LYS A 80 -21.59 -19.00 20.97
CA LYS A 80 -22.62 -19.92 21.51
C LYS A 80 -23.51 -19.27 22.56
N SER A 81 -23.02 -18.22 23.22
CA SER A 81 -23.71 -17.55 24.31
C SER A 81 -23.60 -16.02 24.21
N PRO A 82 -24.60 -15.25 24.67
CA PRO A 82 -24.48 -13.81 24.88
C PRO A 82 -23.24 -13.48 25.73
N GLY A 83 -22.42 -12.54 25.27
CA GLY A 83 -21.14 -12.19 25.92
C GLY A 83 -19.92 -12.94 25.40
N ASP A 84 -20.09 -13.94 24.54
CA ASP A 84 -18.98 -14.55 23.81
C ASP A 84 -18.29 -13.51 22.92
N LYS A 85 -16.96 -13.50 22.93
CA LYS A 85 -16.17 -12.61 22.07
C LYS A 85 -14.87 -13.24 21.61
N MET A 86 -14.43 -12.83 20.42
CA MET A 86 -13.14 -13.16 19.85
C MET A 86 -12.50 -11.89 19.29
N VAL A 87 -11.20 -11.72 19.52
CA VAL A 87 -10.43 -10.57 19.06
C VAL A 87 -9.29 -11.08 18.18
N PHE A 88 -9.04 -10.40 17.07
CA PHE A 88 -7.98 -10.71 16.13
C PHE A 88 -7.13 -9.48 15.85
N ASP A 89 -5.82 -9.64 15.87
CA ASP A 89 -4.88 -8.58 15.51
C ASP A 89 -4.29 -8.87 14.13
N ILE A 90 -4.68 -8.07 13.15
CA ILE A 90 -4.18 -8.13 11.77
C ILE A 90 -2.96 -7.23 11.66
N THR A 91 -1.83 -7.80 11.23
CA THR A 91 -0.62 -7.03 10.93
C THR A 91 -0.59 -6.70 9.44
N VAL A 92 -0.62 -5.41 9.11
CA VAL A 92 -0.46 -4.88 7.75
C VAL A 92 0.94 -4.30 7.63
N SER A 93 1.67 -4.68 6.58
CA SER A 93 3.01 -4.18 6.31
C SER A 93 3.07 -3.47 4.96
N ASN A 94 3.75 -2.33 4.93
CA ASN A 94 4.14 -1.67 3.70
C ASN A 94 5.58 -2.07 3.38
N THR A 95 5.75 -2.98 2.43
CA THR A 95 7.07 -3.42 1.92
C THR A 95 7.44 -2.73 0.61
N GLY A 96 6.63 -1.78 0.16
CA GLY A 96 6.94 -0.89 -0.95
C GLY A 96 7.91 0.22 -0.54
N THR A 97 8.22 1.08 -1.51
CA THR A 97 9.05 2.28 -1.30
C THR A 97 8.24 3.58 -1.22
N LEU A 98 6.91 3.48 -1.34
CA LEU A 98 5.98 4.60 -1.28
C LEU A 98 5.18 4.56 0.02
N ASP A 99 5.01 5.72 0.66
CA ASP A 99 4.13 5.86 1.81
C ASP A 99 2.66 5.66 1.39
N ALA A 100 1.90 5.03 2.28
CA ALA A 100 0.52 4.65 2.04
C ALA A 100 -0.43 5.30 3.04
N GLU A 101 -1.66 5.54 2.62
CA GLU A 101 -2.76 6.02 3.46
C GLU A 101 -3.96 5.08 3.31
N LEU A 102 -4.60 4.73 4.43
CA LEU A 102 -5.82 3.94 4.43
C LEU A 102 -6.99 4.81 3.97
N THR A 103 -7.51 4.57 2.77
CA THR A 103 -8.63 5.34 2.18
C THR A 103 -9.95 4.58 2.15
N GLY A 104 -9.94 3.29 2.46
CA GLY A 104 -11.16 2.51 2.59
C GLY A 104 -11.03 1.39 3.62
N LEU A 105 -12.12 1.16 4.36
CA LEU A 105 -12.28 0.03 5.27
C LEU A 105 -13.69 -0.51 5.10
N THR A 106 -13.80 -1.75 4.63
CA THR A 106 -15.07 -2.45 4.41
C THR A 106 -15.14 -3.64 5.34
N VAL A 107 -16.27 -3.81 6.04
CA VAL A 107 -16.53 -4.92 6.94
C VAL A 107 -17.82 -5.59 6.47
N THR A 108 -17.77 -6.88 6.17
CA THR A 108 -18.91 -7.64 5.64
C THR A 108 -19.11 -8.90 6.47
N PRO A 109 -20.30 -9.10 7.08
CA PRO A 109 -21.43 -8.16 7.11
C PRO A 109 -21.13 -6.93 7.97
N ALA A 110 -21.66 -5.77 7.58
CA ALA A 110 -21.58 -4.55 8.37
C ALA A 110 -22.65 -4.58 9.46
N THR A 111 -22.28 -5.00 10.67
CA THR A 111 -23.22 -5.04 11.82
C THR A 111 -22.64 -4.32 13.02
N THR A 112 -23.16 -3.13 13.28
CA THR A 112 -22.86 -2.31 14.46
C THR A 112 -24.04 -2.41 15.43
N ALA A 113 -24.16 -3.56 16.09
CA ALA A 113 -25.39 -3.90 16.80
C ALA A 113 -25.45 -3.39 18.25
N THR A 114 -26.62 -2.88 18.65
CA THR A 114 -27.11 -2.74 20.04
C THR A 114 -27.78 -4.01 20.57
N SER A 115 -27.90 -5.07 19.76
CA SER A 115 -28.41 -6.41 20.09
C SER A 115 -27.97 -7.40 18.99
N GLY A 116 -27.59 -8.61 19.35
CA GLY A 116 -27.10 -9.67 18.46
C GLY A 116 -25.57 -9.74 18.35
N ILE A 117 -25.10 -10.33 17.25
CA ILE A 117 -23.67 -10.37 16.89
C ILE A 117 -23.26 -9.00 16.34
N TYR A 118 -22.12 -8.50 16.79
CA TYR A 118 -21.53 -7.23 16.36
C TYR A 118 -20.10 -7.43 15.86
N TYR A 119 -19.65 -6.49 15.02
CA TYR A 119 -18.28 -6.42 14.50
C TYR A 119 -17.72 -5.04 14.76
N LYS A 120 -16.49 -4.99 15.28
CA LYS A 120 -15.81 -3.74 15.59
C LYS A 120 -14.37 -3.81 15.08
N VAL A 121 -13.98 -2.83 14.28
CA VAL A 121 -12.59 -2.69 13.81
C VAL A 121 -11.99 -1.44 14.46
N THR A 122 -10.79 -1.58 15.01
CA THR A 122 -10.04 -0.52 15.72
C THR A 122 -8.57 -0.56 15.34
N GLY A 123 -7.78 0.40 15.82
CA GLY A 123 -6.36 0.54 15.47
C GLY A 123 -6.10 1.34 14.20
N VAL A 124 -7.14 1.60 13.40
CA VAL A 124 -7.05 2.41 12.17
C VAL A 124 -8.24 3.33 11.99
N THR A 125 -8.01 4.44 11.28
CA THR A 125 -9.03 5.43 10.90
C THR A 125 -8.83 5.77 9.42
N VAL A 126 -9.91 5.67 8.64
CA VAL A 126 -9.89 5.95 7.20
C VAL A 126 -9.59 7.44 6.97
N ASN A 127 -8.74 7.75 5.98
CA ASN A 127 -8.23 9.08 5.64
C ASN A 127 -7.45 9.76 6.79
N THR A 128 -6.83 8.97 7.67
CA THR A 128 -6.02 9.48 8.79
C THR A 128 -4.88 8.55 9.13
N THR A 129 -5.11 7.23 9.08
CA THR A 129 -4.03 6.27 9.28
C THR A 129 -3.13 6.22 8.05
N THR A 130 -1.87 6.56 8.26
CA THR A 130 -0.79 6.42 7.30
C THR A 130 0.11 5.26 7.67
N LEU A 131 0.79 4.71 6.67
CA LEU A 131 1.70 3.58 6.78
C LEU A 131 2.92 3.86 5.91
N ALA A 132 3.96 4.38 6.54
CA ALA A 132 5.22 4.73 5.87
C ALA A 132 5.89 3.50 5.22
N ALA A 133 6.73 3.73 4.23
CA ALA A 133 7.52 2.68 3.59
C ALA A 133 8.35 1.89 4.63
N GLY A 134 8.28 0.56 4.58
CA GLY A 134 8.93 -0.34 5.53
C GLY A 134 8.25 -0.47 6.89
N ALA A 135 7.18 0.30 7.16
CA ALA A 135 6.47 0.26 8.43
C ALA A 135 5.38 -0.82 8.47
N THR A 136 4.96 -1.14 9.68
CA THR A 136 3.85 -2.04 9.96
C THR A 136 2.82 -1.33 10.83
N ASN A 137 1.56 -1.75 10.70
CA ASN A 137 0.47 -1.30 11.54
C ASN A 137 -0.41 -2.49 11.94
N THR A 138 -1.02 -2.39 13.11
CA THR A 138 -1.92 -3.41 13.66
C THR A 138 -3.35 -2.92 13.61
N VAL A 139 -4.23 -3.74 13.01
CA VAL A 139 -5.67 -3.51 12.94
C VAL A 139 -6.34 -4.57 13.81
N THR A 140 -7.09 -4.15 14.81
CA THR A 140 -7.77 -5.07 15.73
C THR A 140 -9.22 -5.23 15.31
N VAL A 141 -9.65 -6.47 15.08
CA VAL A 141 -11.01 -6.88 14.74
C VAL A 141 -11.61 -7.65 15.90
N GLU A 142 -12.70 -7.13 16.45
CA GLU A 142 -13.48 -7.78 17.50
C GLU A 142 -14.80 -8.27 16.93
N VAL A 143 -15.11 -9.54 17.21
CA VAL A 143 -16.37 -10.19 16.88
C VAL A 143 -16.98 -10.64 18.20
N GLY A 144 -18.19 -10.18 18.50
CA GLY A 144 -18.81 -10.49 19.78
C GLY A 144 -20.31 -10.57 19.69
N TRP A 145 -20.92 -11.13 20.74
CA TRP A 145 -22.36 -11.16 20.92
C TRP A 145 -22.72 -10.32 22.14
N ASN A 146 -23.64 -9.37 21.96
CA ASN A 146 -24.15 -8.55 23.05
C ASN A 146 -24.63 -9.37 24.26
N THR A 147 -24.15 -9.01 25.46
CA THR A 147 -24.48 -9.65 26.74
C THR A 147 -25.93 -9.44 27.18
N ALA A 148 -26.59 -8.37 26.70
CA ALA A 148 -27.96 -8.01 27.07
C ALA A 148 -29.03 -8.83 26.33
N ASP A 149 -28.63 -9.64 25.35
CA ASP A 149 -29.57 -10.43 24.57
C ASP A 149 -30.13 -11.60 25.38
N THR A 150 -31.46 -11.69 25.42
CA THR A 150 -32.19 -12.79 26.04
C THR A 150 -32.71 -13.80 25.02
N ALA A 151 -32.53 -13.53 23.72
CA ALA A 151 -32.98 -14.36 22.62
C ALA A 151 -31.80 -14.79 21.74
N MET A 152 -31.83 -16.05 21.31
CA MET A 152 -30.80 -16.66 20.50
C MET A 152 -30.97 -16.23 19.03
N PRO A 153 -29.94 -15.64 18.36
CA PRO A 153 -29.99 -15.34 16.95
C PRO A 153 -30.06 -16.65 16.16
N GLU A 154 -30.79 -16.62 15.03
CA GLU A 154 -30.91 -17.77 14.13
C GLU A 154 -29.55 -18.21 13.54
N VAL A 155 -28.58 -17.30 13.46
CA VAL A 155 -27.26 -17.53 12.87
C VAL A 155 -26.17 -17.39 13.94
N LYS A 156 -25.50 -18.50 14.27
CA LYS A 156 -24.43 -18.58 15.29
C LYS A 156 -23.01 -18.50 14.72
N THR A 157 -22.92 -18.67 13.41
CA THR A 157 -21.68 -18.66 12.64
C THR A 157 -21.83 -17.61 11.56
N VAL A 158 -21.00 -16.57 11.59
CA VAL A 158 -21.04 -15.53 10.57
C VAL A 158 -19.65 -15.37 9.99
N PRO A 159 -19.42 -15.76 8.72
CA PRO A 159 -18.18 -15.46 8.05
C PRO A 159 -18.05 -13.93 7.94
N LEU A 160 -16.96 -13.40 8.49
CA LEU A 160 -16.63 -11.99 8.50
C LEU A 160 -15.47 -11.74 7.55
N THR A 161 -15.63 -10.78 6.66
CA THR A 161 -14.56 -10.29 5.80
C THR A 161 -14.26 -8.84 6.12
N VAL A 162 -12.99 -8.53 6.38
CA VAL A 162 -12.48 -7.17 6.54
C VAL A 162 -11.53 -6.87 5.40
N SER A 163 -11.87 -5.86 4.58
CA SER A 163 -11.06 -5.44 3.44
C SER A 163 -10.59 -4.00 3.63
N MET A 164 -9.29 -3.78 3.45
CA MET A 164 -8.67 -2.45 3.54
C MET A 164 -8.20 -1.98 2.17
N THR A 165 -8.41 -0.71 1.87
CA THR A 165 -7.92 -0.06 0.65
C THR A 165 -6.90 0.99 1.03
N TYR A 166 -5.71 0.89 0.44
CA TYR A 166 -4.62 1.84 0.62
C TYR A 166 -4.31 2.55 -0.69
N THR A 167 -3.99 3.84 -0.61
CA THR A 167 -3.51 4.66 -1.74
C THR A 167 -2.20 5.34 -1.39
N GLN A 168 -1.45 5.79 -2.39
CA GLN A 168 -0.24 6.57 -2.16
C GLN A 168 -0.56 7.83 -1.37
N GLN A 169 0.16 8.05 -0.28
CA GLN A 169 0.10 9.31 0.45
C GLN A 169 0.73 10.41 -0.42
N SER A 170 -0.05 11.45 -0.71
CA SER A 170 0.37 12.58 -1.55
C SER A 170 1.21 13.61 -0.79
#